data_AF-A0A7Z9D812-F1
#
_entry.id   AF-A0A7Z9D812-F1
#
_cell.length_a   1.000
_cell.length_b   1.000
_cell.length_c   1.000
_cell.angle_alpha   90.00
_cell.angle_beta   90.00
_cell.angle_gamma   90.00
#
_symmetry.space_group_name_H-M   'P 1'
#
loop_
_entity.id
_entity.type
_entity.pdbx_description
1 polymer ?
#
loop_
_entity_poly.entity_id
_entity_poly.type
_entity_poly.pdbx_seq_one_letter_code
_entity_poly.pdbx_strand_id
1 'polypeptide(L)'
;MTYKTEYVLPMFSSNLEKEPEIQITGLEVAIRISGYDDEEQFSEVLLKFQSVLEFTRTSSKFGITEGSYDTVIKIENSKRLAELKETNERDYAFWSPNHYAFYLDGSGFFQIIADSFEVERLV
;
A
#
# COMPACT_ATOMS: atom_id res chain seq x y z
N MET A 1 -10.80 10.17 10.03
CA MET A 1 -9.49 10.14 9.32
C MET A 1 -9.83 10.32 7.85
N THR A 2 -9.22 11.27 7.15
CA THR A 2 -9.50 11.47 5.71
C THR A 2 -8.45 10.76 4.87
N TYR A 3 -8.90 10.20 3.76
CA TYR A 3 -8.07 9.50 2.81
C TYR A 3 -8.55 9.79 1.39
N LYS A 4 -7.63 9.63 0.43
CA LYS A 4 -7.90 9.67 -1.00
C LYS A 4 -7.64 8.28 -1.58
N THR A 5 -8.56 7.79 -2.40
CA THR A 5 -8.33 6.55 -3.17
C THR A 5 -7.29 6.81 -4.25
N GLU A 6 -6.25 5.97 -4.30
CA GLU A 6 -5.23 6.00 -5.35
C GLU A 6 -5.43 4.86 -6.35
N TYR A 7 -5.79 3.65 -5.89
CA TYR A 7 -6.03 2.51 -6.76
C TYR A 7 -6.97 1.49 -6.13
N VAL A 8 -7.94 0.99 -6.89
CA VAL A 8 -8.79 -0.15 -6.50
C VAL A 8 -8.28 -1.38 -7.23
N LEU A 9 -8.05 -2.47 -6.50
CA LEU A 9 -7.61 -3.73 -7.09
C LEU A 9 -8.68 -4.28 -8.06
N PRO A 10 -8.27 -4.87 -9.20
CA PRO A 10 -9.19 -5.50 -10.14
C PRO A 10 -9.60 -6.92 -9.71
N MET A 11 -9.29 -7.32 -8.48
CA MET A 11 -9.61 -8.63 -7.90
C MET A 11 -10.00 -8.45 -6.43
N PHE A 12 -10.62 -9.47 -5.84
CA PHE A 12 -10.88 -9.49 -4.41
C PHE A 12 -9.73 -10.16 -3.65
N SER A 13 -9.31 -9.58 -2.53
CA SER A 13 -8.28 -10.21 -1.69
C SER A 13 -8.75 -11.49 -1.02
N SER A 14 -10.05 -11.76 -0.94
CA SER A 14 -10.58 -13.06 -0.53
C SER A 14 -10.32 -14.17 -1.56
N ASN A 15 -10.03 -13.80 -2.81
CA ASN A 15 -9.89 -14.70 -3.96
C ASN A 15 -8.50 -14.58 -4.61
N LEU A 16 -7.45 -14.39 -3.80
CA LEU A 16 -6.07 -14.40 -4.31
C LEU A 16 -5.65 -15.80 -4.74
N GLU A 17 -4.91 -15.88 -5.83
CA GLU A 17 -4.31 -17.14 -6.30
C GLU A 17 -3.23 -17.64 -5.33
N LYS A 18 -2.51 -16.70 -4.72
CA LYS A 18 -1.42 -16.92 -3.76
C LYS A 18 -1.24 -15.71 -2.86
N GLU A 19 -0.47 -15.90 -1.78
CA GLU A 19 -0.07 -14.78 -0.93
C GLU A 19 0.68 -13.71 -1.74
N PRO A 20 0.50 -12.41 -1.43
CA PRO A 20 1.20 -11.32 -2.08
C PRO A 20 2.72 -11.49 -1.99
N GLU A 21 3.39 -11.33 -3.13
CA GLU A 21 4.85 -11.41 -3.19
C GLU A 21 5.45 -10.02 -2.98
N ILE A 22 6.25 -9.87 -1.93
CA ILE A 22 6.85 -8.60 -1.54
C ILE A 22 8.34 -8.65 -1.90
N GLN A 23 8.77 -7.71 -2.73
CA GLN A 23 10.17 -7.51 -3.07
C GLN A 23 10.64 -6.16 -2.54
N ILE A 24 11.76 -6.17 -1.82
CA ILE A 24 12.40 -4.96 -1.29
C ILE A 24 13.78 -4.86 -1.94
N THR A 25 14.06 -3.75 -2.63
CA THR A 25 15.35 -3.52 -3.30
C THR A 25 15.79 -2.07 -3.05
N GLY A 26 16.79 -1.88 -2.18
CA GLY A 26 17.19 -0.55 -1.76
C GLY A 26 16.04 0.17 -1.01
N LEU A 27 15.63 1.33 -1.52
CA LEU A 27 14.49 2.10 -1.02
C LEU A 27 13.21 1.86 -1.85
N GLU A 28 13.14 0.75 -2.58
CA GLU A 28 11.97 0.40 -3.36
C GLU A 28 11.25 -0.80 -2.73
N VAL A 29 9.92 -0.73 -2.72
CA VAL A 29 9.05 -1.85 -2.35
C VAL A 29 8.10 -2.12 -3.52
N ALA A 30 8.11 -3.35 -4.00
CA ALA A 30 7.17 -3.84 -5.01
C ALA A 30 6.33 -4.98 -4.43
N ILE A 31 5.02 -4.93 -4.65
CA ILE A 31 4.07 -5.92 -4.13
C ILE A 31 3.26 -6.45 -5.30
N ARG A 32 3.48 -7.72 -5.62
CA ARG A 32 2.78 -8.42 -6.69
C ARG A 32 1.57 -9.13 -6.11
N ILE A 33 0.41 -8.91 -6.73
CA ILE A 33 -0.88 -9.44 -6.28
C ILE A 33 -1.54 -10.10 -7.50
N SER A 34 -1.93 -11.36 -7.38
CA SER A 34 -2.66 -12.12 -8.40
C SER A 34 -3.89 -12.78 -7.81
N GLY A 35 -5.00 -12.79 -8.56
CA GLY A 35 -6.30 -13.22 -8.04
C GLY A 35 -7.43 -13.05 -9.04
N TYR A 36 -8.65 -13.31 -8.55
CA TYR A 36 -9.87 -13.36 -9.37
C TYR A 36 -10.93 -12.38 -8.86
N ASP A 37 -11.76 -11.89 -9.76
CA ASP A 37 -12.98 -11.15 -9.43
C ASP A 37 -14.22 -12.08 -9.35
N ASP A 38 -15.42 -11.51 -9.26
CA ASP A 38 -16.70 -12.24 -9.17
C ASP A 38 -17.07 -12.96 -10.47
N GLU A 39 -16.47 -12.58 -11.61
CA GLU A 39 -16.68 -13.20 -12.91
C GLU A 39 -15.62 -14.28 -13.23
N GLU A 40 -14.82 -14.67 -12.22
CA GLU A 40 -13.68 -15.57 -12.35
C GLU A 40 -12.60 -15.05 -13.33
N GLN A 41 -12.55 -13.74 -13.56
CA GLN A 41 -11.51 -13.13 -14.39
C GLN A 41 -10.22 -12.98 -13.59
N PHE A 42 -9.16 -13.64 -14.07
CA PHE A 42 -7.83 -13.49 -13.47
C PHE A 42 -7.24 -12.12 -13.81
N SER A 43 -6.68 -11.47 -12.78
CA SER A 43 -5.88 -10.26 -12.92
C SER A 43 -4.55 -10.42 -12.20
N GLU A 44 -3.55 -9.69 -12.67
CA GLU A 44 -2.27 -9.59 -11.97
C GLU A 44 -1.76 -8.15 -11.97
N VAL A 45 -1.42 -7.64 -10.78
CA VAL A 45 -0.96 -6.26 -10.61
C VAL A 45 0.34 -6.21 -9.81
N LEU A 46 1.17 -5.23 -10.12
CA LEU A 46 2.38 -4.90 -9.40
C LEU A 46 2.26 -3.47 -8.86
N LEU A 47 2.13 -3.37 -7.53
CA LEU A 47 2.15 -2.10 -6.80
C LEU A 47 3.60 -1.71 -6.53
N LYS A 48 4.05 -0.55 -7.00
CA LYS A 48 5.43 -0.08 -6.84
C LYS A 48 5.47 1.18 -5.99
N PHE A 49 6.30 1.16 -4.96
CA PHE A 49 6.58 2.30 -4.09
C PHE A 49 8.05 2.66 -4.17
N GLN A 50 8.33 3.94 -4.40
CA GLN A 50 9.68 4.46 -4.61
C GLN A 50 10.09 5.37 -3.44
N SER A 51 11.39 5.38 -3.13
CA SER A 51 11.93 6.15 -2.00
C SER A 51 11.19 5.88 -0.68
N VAL A 52 11.00 4.60 -0.36
CA VAL A 52 10.29 4.10 0.82
C VAL A 52 11.11 4.38 2.07
N LEU A 53 10.54 5.17 2.97
CA LEU A 53 11.10 5.48 4.29
C LEU A 53 10.65 4.46 5.33
N GLU A 54 9.40 3.97 5.24
CA GLU A 54 8.86 2.98 6.15
C GLU A 54 7.95 1.99 5.42
N PHE A 55 8.08 0.71 5.75
CA PHE A 55 7.19 -0.35 5.29
C PHE A 55 6.77 -1.20 6.48
N THR A 56 5.47 -1.30 6.72
CA THR A 56 4.90 -2.07 7.83
C THR A 56 3.83 -3.03 7.31
N ARG A 57 3.94 -4.31 7.66
CA ARG A 57 2.86 -5.31 7.53
C ARG A 57 2.33 -5.65 8.92
N THR A 58 1.04 -5.44 9.13
CA THR A 58 0.31 -5.81 10.34
C THR A 58 -0.64 -6.97 10.03
N SER A 59 -0.99 -7.78 11.02
CA SER A 59 -1.97 -8.84 10.82
C SER A 59 -3.31 -8.26 10.36
N SER A 60 -4.11 -9.09 9.69
CA SER A 60 -5.45 -8.72 9.21
C SER A 60 -6.47 -8.45 10.32
N LYS A 61 -6.06 -8.45 11.59
CA LYS A 61 -6.95 -8.28 12.75
C LYS A 61 -6.82 -6.92 13.44
N PHE A 62 -5.82 -6.11 13.09
CA PHE A 62 -5.50 -4.89 13.81
C PHE A 62 -5.19 -3.71 12.88
N GLY A 63 -5.60 -2.51 13.30
CA GLY A 63 -5.15 -1.26 12.69
C GLY A 63 -5.65 -0.97 11.28
N ILE A 64 -6.65 -1.73 10.79
CA ILE A 64 -7.21 -1.55 9.44
C ILE A 64 -7.79 -0.14 9.31
N THR A 65 -7.39 0.56 8.25
CA THR A 65 -7.93 1.88 7.94
C THR A 65 -9.18 1.75 7.07
N GLU A 66 -10.22 2.51 7.38
CA GLU A 66 -11.44 2.54 6.57
C GLU A 66 -11.11 2.90 5.11
N GLY A 67 -11.77 2.21 4.16
CA GLY A 67 -11.55 2.42 2.72
C GLY A 67 -10.31 1.74 2.16
N SER A 68 -9.52 1.03 2.96
CA SER A 68 -8.31 0.35 2.50
C SER A 68 -8.55 -1.08 2.00
N TYR A 69 -9.77 -1.62 2.12
CA TYR A 69 -10.09 -2.98 1.68
C TYR A 69 -10.02 -3.07 0.16
N ASP A 70 -9.17 -3.94 -0.37
CA ASP A 70 -8.90 -4.10 -1.80
C ASP A 70 -8.54 -2.79 -2.53
N THR A 71 -8.06 -1.81 -1.77
CA THR A 71 -7.90 -0.43 -2.24
C THR A 71 -6.66 0.19 -1.62
N VAL A 72 -5.77 0.68 -2.47
CA VAL A 72 -4.67 1.55 -2.07
C VAL A 72 -5.22 2.96 -1.85
N ILE A 73 -5.10 3.43 -0.62
CA ILE A 73 -5.47 4.76 -0.20
C ILE A 73 -4.23 5.56 0.20
N LYS A 74 -4.28 6.87 -0.01
CA LYS A 74 -3.36 7.84 0.54
C LYS A 74 -4.00 8.53 1.74
N ILE A 75 -3.32 8.50 2.89
CA ILE A 75 -3.79 9.11 4.14
C ILE A 75 -3.40 10.59 4.13
N GLU A 76 -4.38 11.50 4.17
CA GLU A 76 -4.13 12.95 4.07
C GLU A 76 -3.64 13.56 5.38
N ASN A 77 -4.21 13.12 6.51
CA ASN A 77 -3.92 13.65 7.85
C ASN A 77 -3.13 12.62 8.67
N SER A 78 -2.00 12.18 8.13
CA SER A 78 -1.21 11.12 8.77
C SER A 78 -0.45 11.64 9.99
N LYS A 79 -0.79 11.09 11.17
CA LYS A 79 0.00 11.32 12.40
C LYS A 79 1.46 10.89 12.24
N ARG A 80 1.70 9.78 11.53
CA ARG A 80 3.05 9.27 11.31
C ARG A 80 3.90 10.21 10.47
N LEU A 81 3.33 10.85 9.44
CA LEU A 81 4.02 11.88 8.68
C LEU A 81 4.33 13.12 9.54
N ALA A 82 3.40 13.51 10.43
CA ALA A 82 3.65 14.62 11.35
C ALA A 82 4.81 14.32 12.31
N GLU A 83 4.87 13.11 12.87
CA GLU A 83 5.98 12.66 13.73
C GLU A 83 7.33 12.67 13.00
N LEU A 84 7.36 12.19 11.75
CA LEU A 84 8.57 12.21 10.92
C LEU A 84 9.03 13.64 10.63
N LYS A 85 8.09 14.54 10.34
CA LYS A 85 8.38 15.97 10.12
C LYS A 85 8.95 16.63 11.37
N GLU A 86 8.38 16.36 12.54
CA GLU A 86 8.88 16.88 13.82
C GLU A 86 10.28 16.35 14.16
N THR A 87 10.57 15.10 13.79
CA THR A 87 11.87 14.47 14.06
C THR A 87 12.99 15.06 13.21
N ASN A 88 12.74 15.28 11.91
CA ASN A 88 13.73 15.84 10.99
C ASN A 88 13.04 16.57 9.82
N GLU A 89 12.73 17.85 10.04
CA GLU A 89 12.03 18.68 9.06
C GLU A 89 12.79 18.81 7.73
N ARG A 90 14.13 18.87 7.78
CA ARG A 90 14.96 19.04 6.59
C ARG A 90 14.84 17.85 5.65
N ASP A 91 15.03 16.65 6.17
CA ASP A 91 14.95 15.44 5.35
C ASP A 91 13.49 15.16 4.95
N TYR A 92 12.54 15.43 5.85
CA TYR A 92 11.12 15.34 5.51
C TYR A 92 10.75 16.23 4.31
N ALA A 93 11.24 17.47 4.28
CA ALA A 93 10.99 18.38 3.16
C ALA A 93 11.69 17.95 1.88
N PHE A 94 12.89 17.34 1.98
CA PHE A 94 13.60 16.81 0.83
C PHE A 94 12.87 15.61 0.21
N TRP A 95 12.44 14.66 1.03
CA TRP A 95 11.76 13.45 0.56
C TRP A 95 10.28 13.66 0.25
N SER A 96 9.64 14.68 0.84
CA SER A 96 8.21 15.00 0.71
C SER A 96 7.28 13.77 0.74
N PRO A 97 7.43 12.86 1.73
CA PRO A 97 6.84 11.55 1.67
C PRO A 97 5.31 11.57 1.81
N ASN A 98 4.68 10.56 1.24
CA ASN A 98 3.26 10.25 1.32
C ASN A 98 3.05 8.98 2.16
N HIS A 99 1.87 8.85 2.76
CA HIS A 99 1.50 7.65 3.52
C HIS A 99 0.39 6.90 2.79
N TYR A 100 0.73 5.74 2.26
CA TYR A 100 -0.18 4.81 1.62
C TYR A 100 -0.56 3.67 2.55
N ALA A 101 -1.80 3.20 2.43
CA ALA A 101 -2.26 2.02 3.14
C ALA A 101 -3.18 1.18 2.26
N PHE A 102 -3.15 -0.14 2.45
CA PHE A 102 -4.12 -1.06 1.86
C PHE A 102 -4.24 -2.32 2.72
N TYR A 103 -5.41 -2.93 2.67
CA TYR A 103 -5.76 -4.15 3.39
C TYR A 103 -6.10 -5.24 2.38
N LEU A 104 -5.51 -6.41 2.59
CA LEU A 104 -5.84 -7.63 1.89
C LEU A 104 -6.36 -8.64 2.90
N ASP A 105 -7.56 -9.15 2.65
CA ASP A 105 -8.17 -10.17 3.46
C ASP A 105 -7.31 -11.44 3.50
N GLY A 106 -7.16 -12.03 4.68
CA GLY A 106 -6.24 -13.14 4.91
C GLY A 106 -4.75 -12.77 4.94
N SER A 107 -4.27 -11.85 4.10
CA SER A 107 -2.83 -11.56 3.97
C SER A 107 -2.33 -10.43 4.89
N GLY A 108 -3.15 -9.43 5.22
CA GLY A 108 -2.84 -8.42 6.23
C GLY A 108 -3.04 -6.97 5.80
N PHE A 109 -2.66 -6.07 6.71
CA PHE A 109 -2.74 -4.62 6.51
C PHE A 109 -1.34 -4.05 6.27
N PHE A 110 -1.19 -3.32 5.17
CA PHE A 110 0.07 -2.75 4.72
C PHE A 110 0.03 -1.23 4.85
N GLN A 111 1.09 -0.68 5.43
CA GLN A 111 1.33 0.77 5.51
C GLN A 111 2.71 1.06 4.94
N ILE A 112 2.77 2.05 4.06
CA ILE A 112 3.97 2.41 3.33
C ILE A 112 4.13 3.93 3.36
N ILE A 113 5.29 4.40 3.81
CA ILE A 113 5.68 5.81 3.70
C ILE A 113 6.70 5.91 2.59
N ALA A 114 6.33 6.58 1.51
CA ALA A 114 7.09 6.61 0.26
C ALA A 114 6.89 7.94 -0.45
N ASP A 115 7.85 8.34 -1.28
CA ASP A 115 7.71 9.52 -2.14
C ASP A 115 6.58 9.30 -3.16
N SER A 116 6.65 8.23 -3.95
CA SER A 116 5.67 7.96 -5.01
C SER A 116 5.12 6.54 -4.98
N PHE A 117 4.00 6.37 -5.67
CA PHE A 117 3.27 5.13 -5.86
C PHE A 117 2.85 5.01 -7.33
N GLU A 118 3.08 3.84 -7.91
CA GLU A 118 2.72 3.50 -9.28
C GLU A 118 2.12 2.09 -9.34
N VAL A 119 1.31 1.84 -10.37
CA VAL A 119 0.70 0.53 -10.61
C VAL A 119 1.02 0.07 -12.02
N GLU A 120 1.45 -1.18 -12.14
CA GLU A 120 1.59 -1.88 -13.41
C GLU A 120 0.60 -3.05 -13.45
N ARG A 121 -0.25 -3.10 -14.48
CA ARG A 121 -1.09 -4.29 -14.76
C ARG A 121 -0.28 -5.24 -15.63
N LEU A 122 -0.13 -6.46 -15.15
CA LEU A 122 0.64 -7.51 -15.83
C LEU A 122 -0.28 -8.40 -16.67
N VAL A 123 -1.53 -8.59 -16.22
CA VAL A 123 -2.62 -9.29 -16.92
C VAL A 123 -3.93 -8.54 -16.66
#